data_AF-A0A7I8DKZ9-F1
#
_entry.id   AF-A0A7I8DKZ9-F1
#
_cell.length_a   1.000
_cell.length_b   1.000
_cell.length_c   1.000
_cell.angle_alpha   90.00
_cell.angle_beta   90.00
_cell.angle_gamma   90.00
#
_symmetry.space_group_name_H-M   'P 1'
#
loop_
_entity.id
_entity.type
_entity.pdbx_description
1 polymer ?
#
loop_
_entity_poly.entity_id
_entity_poly.type
_entity_poly.pdbx_seq_one_letter_code
_entity_poly.pdbx_strand_id
1 'polypeptide(L)'
;MEQSSSGTDMFLSHNSDYTNKDSLKGNESKTNEMKTVTERIYSGIEEVDVNLQDVVESFVEASSKAEEGMQVINTGVSQMTTIRGNFNSVVHAIDKLASKSGEIKNIVEMITRIARMTNLLALNASIEAARAGEQGRGFTVVANEVRKLAEQSSEAAKDIGALINAIEEEIQQTAETIQNVNKDVEYGEAVIADAGKTFNGIFLNIENVSDKIMNVSAAMEEVFSAAQLLINDKNS
;
A
#
# COMPACT_ATOMS: atom_id res chain seq x y z
N MET A 1 -34.53 95.16 -31.86
CA MET A 1 -34.28 93.70 -31.89
C MET A 1 -33.20 93.25 -30.88
N GLU A 2 -32.41 94.15 -30.26
CA GLU A 2 -31.35 93.75 -29.31
C GLU A 2 -31.80 93.36 -27.88
N GLN A 3 -32.93 93.87 -27.39
CA GLN A 3 -33.37 93.57 -26.00
C GLN A 3 -33.92 92.15 -25.79
N SER A 4 -34.36 91.47 -26.85
CA SER A 4 -34.82 90.08 -26.74
C SER A 4 -33.65 89.09 -26.69
N SER A 5 -32.48 89.41 -27.27
CA SER A 5 -31.29 88.55 -27.23
C SER A 5 -30.69 88.47 -25.83
N SER A 6 -30.57 89.61 -25.15
CA SER A 6 -29.97 89.69 -23.82
C SER A 6 -30.73 88.89 -22.74
N GLY A 7 -32.07 88.86 -22.82
CA GLY A 7 -32.88 88.05 -21.91
C GLY A 7 -32.75 86.54 -22.16
N THR A 8 -32.64 86.12 -23.43
CA THR A 8 -32.43 84.72 -23.80
C THR A 8 -31.01 84.24 -23.46
N ASP A 9 -30.00 85.08 -23.67
CA ASP A 9 -28.60 84.80 -23.30
C ASP A 9 -28.42 84.68 -21.78
N MET A 10 -29.10 85.53 -21.00
CA MET A 10 -29.07 85.46 -19.54
C MET A 10 -29.78 84.21 -19.00
N PHE A 11 -30.90 83.80 -19.61
CA PHE A 11 -31.58 82.54 -19.25
C PHE A 11 -30.75 81.30 -19.61
N LEU A 12 -30.10 81.29 -20.78
CA LEU A 12 -29.24 80.18 -21.20
C LEU A 12 -27.99 80.06 -20.32
N SER A 13 -27.36 81.17 -19.94
CA SER A 13 -26.23 81.19 -18.99
C SER A 13 -26.64 80.71 -17.60
N HIS A 14 -27.78 81.18 -17.08
CA HIS A 14 -28.25 80.73 -15.77
C HIS A 14 -28.57 79.22 -15.80
N ASN A 15 -29.25 78.75 -16.84
CA ASN A 15 -29.61 77.34 -16.98
C ASN A 15 -28.37 76.45 -17.24
N SER A 16 -27.34 76.94 -17.94
CA SER A 16 -26.05 76.24 -18.09
C SER A 16 -25.30 76.16 -16.77
N ASP A 17 -25.33 77.21 -15.95
CA ASP A 17 -24.65 77.21 -14.65
C ASP A 17 -25.34 76.28 -13.64
N TYR A 18 -26.68 76.22 -13.64
CA TYR A 18 -27.44 75.28 -12.82
C TYR A 18 -27.23 73.82 -13.25
N THR A 19 -27.32 73.54 -14.56
CA THR A 19 -27.09 72.18 -15.09
C THR A 19 -25.64 71.74 -14.87
N ASN A 20 -24.67 72.63 -15.00
CA ASN A 20 -23.26 72.34 -14.74
C ASN A 20 -23.00 72.08 -13.23
N LYS A 21 -23.62 72.85 -12.33
CA LYS A 21 -23.46 72.66 -10.88
C LYS A 21 -24.07 71.36 -10.36
N ASP A 22 -25.23 70.96 -10.87
CA ASP A 22 -25.83 69.66 -10.54
C ASP A 22 -25.05 68.50 -11.18
N SER A 23 -24.50 68.69 -12.38
CA SER A 23 -23.60 67.72 -13.03
C SER A 23 -22.29 67.54 -12.26
N LEU A 24 -21.69 68.63 -11.74
CA LEU A 24 -20.48 68.61 -10.92
C LEU A 24 -20.72 67.88 -9.59
N LYS A 25 -21.82 68.18 -8.89
CA LYS A 25 -22.21 67.46 -7.67
C LYS A 25 -22.49 65.97 -7.93
N GLY A 26 -23.16 65.65 -9.04
CA GLY A 26 -23.38 64.26 -9.46
C GLY A 26 -22.09 63.52 -9.77
N ASN A 27 -21.11 64.20 -10.38
CA ASN A 27 -19.78 63.66 -10.63
C ASN A 27 -18.95 63.48 -9.35
N GLU A 28 -19.03 64.40 -8.40
CA GLU A 28 -18.38 64.27 -7.08
C GLU A 28 -18.94 63.07 -6.29
N SER A 29 -20.27 62.90 -6.27
CA SER A 29 -20.91 61.74 -5.61
C SER A 29 -20.46 60.42 -6.22
N LYS A 30 -20.50 60.31 -7.56
CA LYS A 30 -20.00 59.13 -8.28
C LYS A 30 -18.52 58.86 -8.04
N THR A 31 -17.71 59.91 -7.84
CA THR A 31 -16.28 59.78 -7.55
C THR A 31 -16.03 59.26 -6.14
N ASN A 32 -16.79 59.74 -5.16
CA ASN A 32 -16.73 59.23 -3.79
C ASN A 32 -17.20 57.77 -3.71
N GLU A 33 -18.30 57.43 -4.40
CA GLU A 33 -18.77 56.04 -4.52
C GLU A 33 -17.71 55.14 -5.17
N MET A 34 -17.09 55.60 -6.26
CA MET A 34 -16.01 54.87 -6.94
C MET A 34 -14.80 54.66 -6.02
N LYS A 35 -14.38 55.68 -5.27
CA LYS A 35 -13.30 55.57 -4.28
C LYS A 35 -13.61 54.49 -3.24
N THR A 36 -14.82 54.52 -2.66
CA THR A 36 -15.24 53.51 -1.68
C THR A 36 -15.32 52.10 -2.28
N VAL A 37 -15.75 51.96 -3.53
CA VAL A 37 -15.74 50.67 -4.24
C VAL A 37 -14.31 50.18 -4.44
N THR A 38 -13.38 51.04 -4.86
CA THR A 38 -11.98 50.65 -5.06
C THR A 38 -11.27 50.30 -3.75
N GLU A 39 -11.51 51.03 -2.67
CA GLU A 39 -11.02 50.69 -1.32
C GLU A 39 -11.51 49.30 -0.89
N ARG A 40 -12.78 48.97 -1.14
CA ARG A 40 -13.33 47.63 -0.87
C ARG A 40 -12.72 46.55 -1.74
N ILE A 41 -12.39 46.85 -3.01
CA ILE A 41 -11.68 45.92 -3.89
C ILE A 41 -10.28 45.62 -3.35
N TYR A 42 -9.53 46.63 -2.90
CA TYR A 42 -8.21 46.43 -2.31
C TYR A 42 -8.25 45.57 -1.05
N SER A 43 -9.16 45.85 -0.12
CA SER A 43 -9.32 45.00 1.06
C SER A 43 -9.71 43.56 0.70
N GLY A 44 -10.55 43.38 -0.33
CA GLY A 44 -10.90 42.05 -0.83
C GLY A 44 -9.72 41.31 -1.47
N ILE A 45 -8.85 42.00 -2.22
CA ILE A 45 -7.64 41.41 -2.80
C ILE A 45 -6.65 41.00 -1.70
N GLU A 46 -6.44 41.85 -0.69
CA GLU A 46 -5.57 41.54 0.44
C GLU A 46 -6.07 40.31 1.22
N GLU A 47 -7.38 40.22 1.45
CA GLU A 47 -7.99 39.04 2.08
C GLU A 47 -7.83 37.77 1.22
N VAL A 48 -8.00 37.88 -0.10
CA VAL A 48 -7.76 36.75 -1.01
C VAL A 48 -6.29 36.34 -1.02
N ASP A 49 -5.35 37.27 -0.99
CA ASP A 49 -3.92 36.98 -1.00
C ASP A 49 -3.48 36.23 0.27
N VAL A 50 -3.94 36.66 1.44
CA VAL A 50 -3.71 35.95 2.71
C VAL A 50 -4.27 34.53 2.65
N ASN A 51 -5.51 34.37 2.17
CA ASN A 51 -6.12 33.04 2.02
C ASN A 51 -5.35 32.16 1.01
N LEU A 52 -4.82 32.74 -0.07
CA LEU A 52 -4.00 32.00 -1.04
C LEU A 52 -2.68 31.52 -0.43
N GLN A 53 -2.04 32.33 0.42
CA GLN A 53 -0.84 31.93 1.14
C GLN A 53 -1.10 30.73 2.05
N ASP A 54 -2.18 30.76 2.85
CA ASP A 54 -2.59 29.64 3.71
C ASP A 54 -2.89 28.37 2.91
N VAL A 55 -3.54 28.53 1.76
CA VAL A 55 -3.83 27.43 0.84
C VAL A 55 -2.53 26.84 0.28
N VAL A 56 -1.59 27.68 -0.16
CA VAL A 56 -0.28 27.22 -0.66
C VAL A 56 0.49 26.44 0.41
N GLU A 57 0.53 26.94 1.64
CA GLU A 57 1.19 26.24 2.76
C GLU A 57 0.56 24.85 2.98
N SER A 58 -0.78 24.78 3.02
CA SER A 58 -1.51 23.53 3.14
C SER A 58 -1.22 22.56 2.00
N PHE A 59 -1.04 23.07 0.77
CA PHE A 59 -0.70 22.26 -0.40
C PHE A 59 0.71 21.69 -0.32
N VAL A 60 1.68 22.50 0.10
CA VAL A 60 3.07 22.02 0.28
C VAL A 60 3.11 20.91 1.33
N GLU A 61 2.39 21.06 2.44
CA GLU A 61 2.31 20.01 3.47
C GLU A 61 1.62 18.74 2.94
N ALA A 62 0.50 18.89 2.23
CA ALA A 62 -0.21 17.76 1.63
C ALA A 62 0.65 17.03 0.59
N SER A 63 1.43 17.76 -0.21
CA SER A 63 2.36 17.20 -1.20
C SER A 63 3.46 16.38 -0.52
N SER A 64 4.08 16.93 0.52
CA SER A 64 5.11 16.22 1.31
C SER A 64 4.54 14.92 1.89
N LYS A 65 3.36 14.96 2.50
CA LYS A 65 2.71 13.79 3.08
C LYS A 65 2.31 12.74 2.03
N ALA A 66 1.89 13.17 0.84
CA ALA A 66 1.58 12.26 -0.26
C ALA A 66 2.85 11.56 -0.78
N GLU A 67 3.96 12.29 -0.90
CA GLU A 67 5.26 11.74 -1.28
C GLU A 67 5.79 10.73 -0.25
N GLU A 68 5.75 11.09 1.05
CA GLU A 68 6.08 10.17 2.14
C GLU A 68 5.21 8.91 2.11
N GLY A 69 3.91 9.06 1.90
CA GLY A 69 2.97 7.95 1.74
C GLY A 69 3.36 7.04 0.57
N MET A 70 3.76 7.63 -0.56
CA MET A 70 4.21 6.85 -1.72
C MET A 70 5.52 6.09 -1.45
N GLN A 71 6.46 6.67 -0.70
CA GLN A 71 7.68 5.97 -0.26
C GLN A 71 7.35 4.78 0.65
N VAL A 72 6.39 4.93 1.57
CA VAL A 72 5.92 3.84 2.44
C VAL A 72 5.31 2.71 1.61
N ILE A 73 4.47 3.04 0.63
CA ILE A 73 3.90 2.04 -0.28
C ILE A 73 4.97 1.30 -1.07
N ASN A 74 5.94 2.01 -1.66
CA ASN A 74 7.04 1.38 -2.40
C ASN A 74 7.86 0.43 -1.52
N THR A 75 8.09 0.82 -0.26
CA THR A 75 8.72 -0.05 0.74
C THR A 75 7.85 -1.27 1.01
N GLY A 76 6.54 -1.10 1.16
CA GLY A 76 5.57 -2.19 1.31
C GLY A 76 5.57 -3.19 0.15
N VAL A 77 5.63 -2.70 -1.10
CA VAL A 77 5.73 -3.55 -2.31
C VAL A 77 7.00 -4.39 -2.30
N SER A 78 8.14 -3.76 -1.99
CA SER A 78 9.43 -4.45 -1.89
C SER A 78 9.42 -5.51 -0.80
N GLN A 79 8.81 -5.20 0.35
CA GLN A 79 8.67 -6.12 1.46
C GLN A 79 7.79 -7.31 1.10
N MET A 80 6.65 -7.11 0.42
CA MET A 80 5.80 -8.23 -0.04
C MET A 80 6.51 -9.13 -1.05
N THR A 81 7.29 -8.55 -1.96
CA THR A 81 8.11 -9.32 -2.91
C THR A 81 9.13 -10.19 -2.16
N THR A 82 9.75 -9.66 -1.12
CA THR A 82 10.69 -10.40 -0.26
C THR A 82 9.98 -11.53 0.49
N ILE A 83 8.80 -11.24 1.06
CA ILE A 83 7.97 -12.22 1.77
C ILE A 83 7.59 -13.38 0.83
N ARG A 84 7.13 -13.08 -0.39
CA ARG A 84 6.81 -14.09 -1.42
C ARG A 84 8.02 -14.96 -1.75
N GLY A 85 9.21 -14.36 -1.89
CA GLY A 85 10.46 -15.09 -2.09
C GLY A 85 10.81 -16.04 -0.94
N ASN A 86 10.62 -15.59 0.30
CA ASN A 86 10.84 -16.43 1.49
C ASN A 86 9.85 -17.60 1.54
N PHE A 87 8.57 -17.38 1.23
CA PHE A 87 7.58 -18.46 1.17
C PHE A 87 7.91 -19.51 0.12
N ASN A 88 8.36 -19.12 -1.06
CA ASN A 88 8.82 -20.07 -2.08
C ASN A 88 9.97 -20.95 -1.58
N SER A 89 10.88 -20.38 -0.76
CA SER A 89 11.97 -21.14 -0.15
C SER A 89 11.46 -22.14 0.89
N VAL A 90 10.43 -21.78 1.67
CA VAL A 90 9.77 -22.67 2.62
C VAL A 90 9.05 -23.82 1.90
N VAL A 91 8.30 -23.54 0.82
CA VAL A 91 7.67 -24.58 -0.01
C VAL A 91 8.71 -25.60 -0.45
N HIS A 92 9.83 -25.13 -0.98
CA HIS A 92 10.89 -26.01 -1.45
C HIS A 92 11.54 -26.84 -0.32
N ALA A 93 11.64 -26.28 0.90
CA ALA A 93 12.13 -27.01 2.06
C ALA A 93 11.15 -28.12 2.50
N ILE A 94 9.84 -27.84 2.45
CA ILE A 94 8.79 -28.82 2.74
C ILE A 94 8.78 -29.96 1.70
N ASP A 95 8.89 -29.64 0.41
CA ASP A 95 9.00 -30.67 -0.64
C ASP A 95 10.22 -31.58 -0.43
N LYS A 96 11.36 -31.00 -0.06
CA LYS A 96 12.57 -31.77 0.29
C LYS A 96 12.35 -32.66 1.51
N LEU A 97 11.65 -32.16 2.53
CA LEU A 97 11.33 -32.92 3.73
C LEU A 97 10.38 -34.09 3.42
N ALA A 98 9.37 -33.86 2.57
CA ALA A 98 8.47 -34.90 2.08
C ALA A 98 9.23 -36.00 1.35
N SER A 99 10.12 -35.64 0.42
CA SER A 99 10.97 -36.61 -0.30
C SER A 99 11.84 -37.43 0.66
N LYS A 100 12.49 -36.77 1.64
CA LYS A 100 13.33 -37.45 2.64
C LYS A 100 12.51 -38.38 3.55
N SER A 101 11.30 -37.98 3.93
CA SER A 101 10.39 -38.82 4.71
C SER A 101 10.04 -40.10 3.95
N GLY A 102 9.74 -39.98 2.64
CA GLY A 102 9.50 -41.12 1.77
C GLY A 102 10.72 -42.03 1.61
N GLU A 103 11.93 -41.48 1.51
CA GLU A 103 13.17 -42.29 1.52
C GLU A 103 13.34 -43.08 2.83
N ILE A 104 13.09 -42.45 3.98
CA ILE A 104 13.17 -43.12 5.28
C ILE A 104 12.12 -44.23 5.39
N LYS A 105 10.89 -43.99 4.90
CA LYS A 105 9.83 -45.01 4.84
C LYS A 105 10.28 -46.26 4.10
N ASN A 106 10.92 -46.11 2.95
CA ASN A 106 11.48 -47.22 2.17
C ASN A 106 12.56 -48.00 2.95
N ILE A 107 13.41 -47.28 3.70
CA ILE A 107 14.44 -47.90 4.56
C ILE A 107 13.78 -48.70 5.69
N VAL A 108 12.77 -48.13 6.35
CA VAL A 108 12.02 -48.80 7.43
C VAL A 108 11.38 -50.08 6.91
N GLU A 109 10.72 -50.04 5.75
CA GLU A 109 10.14 -51.23 5.10
C GLU A 109 11.20 -52.30 4.77
N MET A 110 12.40 -51.88 4.36
CA MET A 110 13.53 -52.79 4.16
C MET A 110 13.96 -53.44 5.47
N ILE A 111 14.10 -52.68 6.56
CA ILE A 111 14.46 -53.20 7.89
C ILE A 111 13.39 -54.20 8.36
N THR A 112 12.09 -53.88 8.22
CA THR A 112 11.01 -54.81 8.58
C THR A 112 11.06 -56.10 7.77
N ARG A 113 11.46 -56.06 6.49
CA ARG A 113 11.67 -57.26 5.67
C ARG A 113 12.88 -58.07 6.15
N ILE A 114 14.00 -57.42 6.41
CA ILE A 114 15.23 -58.06 6.92
C ILE A 114 14.94 -58.74 8.26
N ALA A 115 14.30 -58.03 9.20
CA ALA A 115 13.93 -58.57 10.51
C ALA A 115 13.05 -59.82 10.37
N ARG A 116 12.04 -59.80 9.49
CA ARG A 116 11.20 -60.97 9.19
C ARG A 116 11.99 -62.15 8.61
N MET A 117 12.91 -61.90 7.68
CA MET A 117 13.76 -62.94 7.10
C MET A 117 14.70 -63.55 8.13
N THR A 118 15.35 -62.70 8.96
CA THR A 118 16.23 -63.14 10.04
C THR A 118 15.47 -63.97 11.08
N ASN A 119 14.24 -63.56 11.43
CA ASN A 119 13.37 -64.32 12.33
C ASN A 119 13.08 -65.72 11.78
N LEU A 120 12.76 -65.82 10.48
CA LEU A 120 12.50 -67.10 9.82
C LEU A 120 13.76 -67.98 9.72
N LEU A 121 14.92 -67.39 9.42
CA LEU A 121 16.21 -68.10 9.43
C LEU A 121 16.56 -68.63 10.82
N ALA A 122 16.38 -67.81 11.85
CA ALA A 122 16.62 -68.18 13.25
C ALA A 122 15.68 -69.31 13.71
N LEU A 123 14.41 -69.27 13.30
CA LEU A 123 13.46 -70.35 13.55
C LEU A 123 13.91 -71.66 12.91
N ASN A 124 14.31 -71.65 11.63
CA ASN A 124 14.81 -72.83 10.94
C ASN A 124 16.08 -73.38 11.61
N ALA A 125 17.00 -72.51 12.03
CA ALA A 125 18.21 -72.90 12.76
C ALA A 125 17.88 -73.53 14.13
N SER A 126 16.89 -73.00 14.85
CA SER A 126 16.45 -73.55 16.14
C SER A 126 15.84 -74.95 15.97
N ILE A 127 15.07 -75.17 14.90
CA ILE A 127 14.50 -76.48 14.54
C ILE A 127 15.61 -77.49 14.21
N GLU A 128 16.57 -77.12 13.37
CA GLU A 128 17.64 -78.03 12.97
C GLU A 128 18.60 -78.34 14.14
N ALA A 129 18.86 -77.35 15.01
CA ALA A 129 19.62 -77.56 16.24
C ALA A 129 18.91 -78.52 17.21
N ALA A 130 17.58 -78.42 17.35
CA ALA A 130 16.81 -79.39 18.13
C ALA A 130 16.88 -80.80 17.54
N ARG A 131 16.92 -80.91 16.20
CA ARG A 131 17.07 -82.18 15.48
C ARG A 131 18.42 -82.85 15.69
N ALA A 132 19.49 -82.07 15.89
CA ALA A 132 20.83 -82.57 16.20
C ALA A 132 20.99 -83.08 17.65
N GLY A 133 19.95 -82.96 18.49
CA GLY A 133 19.95 -83.47 19.87
C GLY A 133 20.96 -82.75 20.78
N GLU A 134 21.72 -83.52 21.58
CA GLU A 134 22.70 -82.97 22.53
C GLU A 134 23.78 -82.11 21.85
N GLN A 135 24.18 -82.44 20.62
CA GLN A 135 25.20 -81.69 19.88
C GLN A 135 24.71 -80.31 19.41
N GLY A 136 23.39 -80.11 19.33
CA GLY A 136 22.77 -78.87 18.87
C GLY A 136 22.37 -77.90 19.98
N ARG A 137 22.48 -78.29 21.27
CA ARG A 137 22.01 -77.46 22.41
C ARG A 137 22.56 -76.04 22.42
N GLY A 138 23.87 -75.86 22.16
CA GLY A 138 24.49 -74.54 22.08
C GLY A 138 23.95 -73.70 20.92
N PHE A 139 23.71 -74.33 19.76
CA PHE A 139 23.15 -73.66 18.58
C PHE A 139 21.68 -73.26 18.80
N THR A 140 20.88 -74.06 19.52
CA THR A 140 19.51 -73.68 19.87
C THR A 140 19.45 -72.40 20.69
N VAL A 141 20.36 -72.22 21.65
CA VAL A 141 20.42 -70.99 22.47
C VAL A 141 20.72 -69.77 21.59
N VAL A 142 21.73 -69.87 20.72
CA VAL A 142 22.09 -68.79 19.79
C VAL A 142 20.94 -68.48 18.83
N ALA A 143 20.30 -69.50 18.26
CA ALA A 143 19.17 -69.33 17.34
C ALA A 143 17.99 -68.61 18.01
N ASN A 144 17.68 -68.95 19.27
CA ASN A 144 16.63 -68.27 20.02
C ASN A 144 16.97 -66.80 20.33
N GLU A 145 18.24 -66.49 20.61
CA GLU A 145 18.65 -65.10 20.84
C GLU A 145 18.58 -64.27 19.55
N VAL A 146 19.01 -64.83 18.42
CA VAL A 146 18.87 -64.18 17.09
C VAL A 146 17.40 -63.95 16.76
N ARG A 147 16.53 -64.93 17.05
CA ARG A 147 15.06 -64.81 16.86
C ARG A 147 14.52 -63.62 17.64
N LYS A 148 14.88 -63.51 18.93
CA LYS A 148 14.46 -62.41 19.80
C LYS A 148 14.94 -61.05 19.31
N LEU A 149 16.20 -60.94 18.88
CA LEU A 149 16.74 -59.71 18.30
C LEU A 149 16.01 -59.31 17.00
N ALA A 150 15.63 -60.28 16.18
CA ALA A 150 14.87 -60.05 14.97
C ALA A 150 13.45 -59.55 15.26
N GLU A 151 12.77 -60.10 16.26
CA GLU A 151 11.46 -59.63 16.73
C GLU A 151 11.55 -58.19 17.27
N GLN A 152 12.53 -57.90 18.13
CA GLN A 152 12.77 -56.55 18.65
C GLN A 152 13.09 -55.54 17.53
N SER A 153 13.87 -55.95 16.53
CA SER A 153 14.17 -55.10 15.36
C SER A 153 12.92 -54.81 14.54
N SER A 154 12.02 -55.78 14.39
CA SER A 154 10.75 -55.59 13.68
C SER A 154 9.81 -54.66 14.43
N GLU A 155 9.78 -54.72 15.76
CA GLU A 155 8.97 -53.84 16.61
C GLU A 155 9.51 -52.40 16.56
N ALA A 156 10.82 -52.21 16.72
CA ALA A 156 11.46 -50.90 16.57
C ALA A 156 11.22 -50.28 15.17
N ALA A 157 11.30 -51.08 14.11
CA ALA A 157 10.99 -50.60 12.75
C ALA A 157 9.52 -50.18 12.61
N LYS A 158 8.58 -50.87 13.27
CA LYS A 158 7.17 -50.50 13.27
C LYS A 158 6.95 -49.15 13.97
N ASP A 159 7.60 -48.94 15.11
CA ASP A 159 7.50 -47.69 15.87
C ASP A 159 8.09 -46.51 15.07
N ILE A 160 9.24 -46.71 14.42
CA ILE A 160 9.81 -45.71 13.51
C ILE A 160 8.84 -45.44 12.35
N GLY A 161 8.22 -46.46 11.77
CA GLY A 161 7.22 -46.30 10.71
C GLY A 161 6.02 -45.46 11.14
N ALA A 162 5.55 -45.62 12.38
CA ALA A 162 4.48 -44.79 12.93
C ALA A 162 4.91 -43.31 13.07
N LEU A 163 6.13 -43.06 13.54
CA LEU A 163 6.70 -41.70 13.62
C LEU A 163 6.83 -41.06 12.24
N ILE A 164 7.28 -41.81 11.24
CA ILE A 164 7.41 -41.31 9.86
C ILE A 164 6.05 -40.96 9.25
N ASN A 165 5.02 -41.77 9.50
CA ASN A 165 3.66 -41.44 9.05
C ASN A 165 3.14 -40.17 9.72
N ALA A 166 3.39 -39.98 11.01
CA ALA A 166 3.01 -38.73 11.71
C ALA A 166 3.75 -37.51 11.13
N ILE A 167 5.04 -37.65 10.82
CA ILE A 167 5.83 -36.61 10.15
C ILE A 167 5.26 -36.30 8.75
N GLU A 168 4.88 -37.32 7.97
CA GLU A 168 4.23 -37.11 6.66
C GLU A 168 2.91 -36.31 6.78
N GLU A 169 2.12 -36.58 7.83
CA GLU A 169 0.88 -35.84 8.10
C GLU A 169 1.15 -34.37 8.47
N GLU A 170 2.14 -34.12 9.35
CA GLU A 170 2.54 -32.76 9.72
C GLU A 170 3.08 -31.95 8.52
N ILE A 171 3.85 -32.61 7.64
CA ILE A 171 4.34 -32.03 6.38
C ILE A 171 3.15 -31.61 5.50
N GLN A 172 2.15 -32.47 5.35
CA GLN A 172 0.97 -32.18 4.53
C GLN A 172 0.16 -31.00 5.09
N GLN A 173 -0.10 -30.98 6.41
CA GLN A 173 -0.78 -29.86 7.06
C GLN A 173 -0.01 -28.55 6.93
N THR A 174 1.32 -28.61 7.02
CA THR A 174 2.19 -27.45 6.82
C THR A 174 2.12 -26.94 5.37
N ALA A 175 2.10 -27.85 4.39
CA ALA A 175 1.96 -27.49 2.98
C ALA A 175 0.63 -26.77 2.69
N GLU A 176 -0.48 -27.24 3.26
CA GLU A 176 -1.79 -26.60 3.15
C GLU A 176 -1.80 -25.20 3.79
N THR A 177 -1.17 -25.05 4.95
CA THR A 177 -1.01 -23.75 5.61
C THR A 177 -0.25 -22.77 4.72
N ILE A 178 0.86 -23.21 4.11
CA ILE A 178 1.66 -22.37 3.21
C ILE A 178 0.86 -21.96 1.97
N GLN A 179 0.01 -22.83 1.41
CA GLN A 179 -0.86 -22.47 0.30
C GLN A 179 -1.85 -21.35 0.68
N ASN A 180 -2.40 -21.37 1.88
CA ASN A 180 -3.27 -20.30 2.36
C ASN A 180 -2.49 -19.00 2.56
N VAL A 181 -1.29 -19.06 3.14
CA VAL A 181 -0.46 -17.87 3.32
C VAL A 181 -0.04 -17.26 1.98
N ASN A 182 0.23 -18.06 0.95
CA ASN A 182 0.50 -17.53 -0.38
C ASN A 182 -0.68 -16.70 -0.93
N LYS A 183 -1.92 -17.13 -0.69
CA LYS A 183 -3.12 -16.34 -1.07
C LYS A 183 -3.20 -15.03 -0.30
N ASP A 184 -2.88 -15.07 1.00
CA ASP A 184 -2.88 -13.86 1.83
C ASP A 184 -1.81 -12.86 1.38
N VAL A 185 -0.63 -13.36 0.94
CA VAL A 185 0.44 -12.53 0.36
C VAL A 185 -0.01 -11.91 -0.97
N GLU A 186 -0.61 -12.70 -1.87
CA GLU A 186 -1.16 -12.17 -3.14
C GLU A 186 -2.23 -11.09 -2.90
N TYR A 187 -3.11 -11.31 -1.93
CA TYR A 187 -4.09 -10.31 -1.52
C TYR A 187 -3.41 -9.06 -0.95
N GLY A 188 -2.39 -9.22 -0.10
CA GLY A 188 -1.59 -8.12 0.43
C GLY A 188 -0.90 -7.30 -0.66
N GLU A 189 -0.32 -7.97 -1.68
CA GLU A 189 0.26 -7.31 -2.85
C GLU A 189 -0.79 -6.47 -3.60
N ALA A 190 -2.00 -7.00 -3.79
CA ALA A 190 -3.09 -6.28 -4.45
C ALA A 190 -3.54 -5.04 -3.67
N VAL A 191 -3.68 -5.15 -2.34
CA VAL A 191 -4.07 -4.03 -1.47
C VAL A 191 -3.02 -2.92 -1.49
N ILE A 192 -1.73 -3.26 -1.40
CA ILE A 192 -0.65 -2.26 -1.46
C ILE A 192 -0.59 -1.59 -2.82
N ALA A 193 -0.80 -2.33 -3.91
CA ALA A 193 -0.84 -1.77 -5.25
C ALA A 193 -2.00 -0.77 -5.41
N ASP A 194 -3.17 -1.06 -4.84
CA ASP A 194 -4.33 -0.16 -4.88
C ASP A 194 -4.13 1.09 -4.03
N ALA A 195 -3.51 0.96 -2.85
CA ALA A 195 -3.08 2.10 -2.05
C ALA A 195 -2.08 2.99 -2.82
N GLY A 196 -1.15 2.40 -3.58
CA GLY A 196 -0.25 3.13 -4.46
C GLY A 196 -0.97 3.95 -5.53
N LYS A 197 -2.00 3.37 -6.18
CA LYS A 197 -2.84 4.12 -7.14
C LYS A 197 -3.56 5.29 -6.48
N THR A 198 -4.04 5.09 -5.25
CA THR A 198 -4.73 6.13 -4.47
C THR A 198 -3.81 7.30 -4.17
N PHE A 199 -2.59 7.04 -3.68
CA PHE A 199 -1.59 8.09 -3.42
C PHE A 199 -1.16 8.82 -4.69
N ASN A 200 -0.99 8.11 -5.81
CA ASN A 200 -0.73 8.74 -7.09
C ASN A 200 -1.89 9.65 -7.53
N GLY A 201 -3.14 9.27 -7.28
CA GLY A 201 -4.30 10.12 -7.53
C GLY A 201 -4.32 11.38 -6.65
N ILE A 202 -3.92 11.27 -5.39
CA ILE A 202 -3.76 12.42 -4.49
C ILE A 202 -2.69 13.38 -5.03
N PHE A 203 -1.54 12.86 -5.47
CA PHE A 203 -0.47 13.66 -6.05
C PHE A 203 -0.93 14.46 -7.28
N LEU A 204 -1.63 13.82 -8.22
CA LEU A 204 -2.18 14.50 -9.40
C LEU A 204 -3.21 15.58 -9.05
N ASN A 205 -4.02 15.35 -8.01
CA ASN A 205 -4.98 16.36 -7.54
C ASN A 205 -4.26 17.57 -6.91
N ILE A 206 -3.16 17.35 -6.20
CA ILE A 206 -2.32 18.40 -5.63
C ILE A 206 -1.73 19.28 -6.74
N GLU A 207 -1.17 18.68 -7.80
CA GLU A 207 -0.66 19.42 -8.96
C GLU A 207 -1.77 20.26 -9.62
N ASN A 208 -2.97 19.69 -9.80
CA ASN A 208 -4.10 20.42 -10.40
C ASN A 208 -4.51 21.65 -9.60
N VAL A 209 -4.50 21.57 -8.26
CA VAL A 209 -4.86 22.73 -7.45
C VAL A 209 -3.72 23.75 -7.40
N SER A 210 -2.46 23.32 -7.46
CA SER A 210 -1.32 24.23 -7.63
C SER A 210 -1.49 25.11 -8.89
N ASP A 211 -1.86 24.50 -10.02
CA ASP A 211 -2.16 25.25 -11.26
C ASP A 211 -3.32 26.24 -11.08
N LYS A 212 -4.36 25.85 -10.35
CA LYS A 212 -5.51 26.73 -10.07
C LYS A 212 -5.12 27.91 -9.19
N ILE A 213 -4.27 27.72 -8.19
CA ILE A 213 -3.74 28.80 -7.35
C ILE A 213 -2.99 29.81 -8.21
N MET A 214 -2.10 29.35 -9.10
CA MET A 214 -1.37 30.23 -10.02
C MET A 214 -2.33 31.06 -10.89
N ASN A 215 -3.40 30.44 -11.41
CA ASN A 215 -4.41 31.14 -12.19
C ASN A 215 -5.18 32.19 -11.38
N VAL A 216 -5.52 31.89 -10.11
CA VAL A 216 -6.20 32.86 -9.23
C VAL A 216 -5.26 34.02 -8.90
N SER A 217 -3.99 33.77 -8.58
CA SER A 217 -2.99 34.82 -8.34
C SER A 217 -2.85 35.75 -9.54
N ALA A 218 -2.75 35.21 -10.76
CA ALA A 218 -2.70 36.01 -11.99
C ALA A 218 -3.96 36.86 -12.18
N ALA A 219 -5.16 36.29 -11.95
CA ALA A 219 -6.40 37.05 -12.03
C ALA A 219 -6.49 38.17 -10.97
N MET A 220 -5.94 37.95 -9.77
CA MET A 220 -5.88 38.98 -8.73
C MET A 220 -4.96 40.14 -9.12
N GLU A 221 -3.80 39.87 -9.75
CA GLU A 221 -2.93 40.93 -10.28
C GLU A 221 -3.62 41.77 -11.37
N GLU A 222 -4.41 41.14 -12.24
CA GLU A 222 -5.20 41.85 -13.26
C GLU A 222 -6.27 42.75 -12.61
N VAL A 223 -7.01 42.23 -11.62
CA VAL A 223 -8.03 43.01 -10.89
C VAL A 223 -7.38 44.16 -10.13
N PHE A 224 -6.23 43.93 -9.49
CA PHE A 224 -5.46 44.96 -8.80
C PHE A 224 -5.05 46.08 -9.76
N SER A 225 -4.52 45.72 -10.93
CA SER A 225 -4.11 46.67 -11.96
C SER A 225 -5.30 47.47 -12.51
N ALA A 226 -6.44 46.81 -12.75
CA ALA A 226 -7.67 47.48 -13.20
C ALA A 226 -8.23 48.45 -12.15
N ALA A 227 -8.21 48.07 -10.87
CA ALA A 227 -8.60 48.92 -9.76
C ALA A 227 -7.72 50.17 -9.65
N GLN A 228 -6.41 50.03 -9.89
CA GLN A 228 -5.46 51.14 -9.88
C GLN A 228 -5.68 52.11 -11.06
N LEU A 229 -6.05 51.61 -12.24
CA LEU A 229 -6.42 52.45 -13.39
C LEU A 229 -7.65 53.31 -13.09
N LEU A 230 -8.66 52.80 -12.39
CA LEU A 230 -9.86 53.57 -12.03
C LEU A 230 -9.55 54.77 -11.12
N ILE A 231 -8.48 54.70 -10.34
CA ILE A 231 -8.00 55.84 -9.53
C ILE A 231 -7.16 56.80 -10.39
N ASN A 232 -6.31 56.27 -11.26
CA ASN A 232 -5.36 57.07 -12.06
C ASN A 232 -6.01 57.79 -13.25
N ASP A 233 -7.07 57.25 -13.86
CA ASP A 233 -7.82 57.84 -14.99
C ASP A 233 -8.52 59.17 -14.64
N LYS A 234 -8.44 59.63 -13.38
CA LYS A 234 -8.96 60.92 -12.92
C LYS A 234 -7.92 61.92 -12.40
N ASN A 235 -6.64 61.55 -12.40
CA ASN A 235 -5.54 62.49 -12.13
C ASN A 235 -4.92 63.07 -13.43
N SER A 236 -5.46 62.73 -14.61
CA SER A 236 -5.13 63.31 -15.93
C SER A 236 -6.29 64.15 -16.44
#